data_AF-H3ASR2-F1
#
_entry.id   AF-H3ASR2-F1
#
_cell.length_a   1.000
_cell.length_b   1.000
_cell.length_c   1.000
_cell.angle_alpha   90.00
_cell.angle_beta   90.00
_cell.angle_gamma   90.00
#
_symmetry.space_group_name_H-M   'P 1'
#
loop_
_entity.id
_entity.type
_entity.pdbx_description
1 polymer ?
#
loop_
_entity_poly.entity_id
_entity_poly.type
_entity_poly.pdbx_seq_one_letter_code
_entity_poly.pdbx_strand_id
1 'polypeptide(L)'
;DSSMYAHFLFNAFDADNNGTVSFEDFVAGLSIILRGTITDRLNWAFNLYDLNKDGCITKEEMMDIMKSIYDMMGKYTYPAMKEESAQEHVETFFQVRD
;
A
#
# COMPACT_ATOMS: atom_id res chain seq x y z
N ASP A 1 0.44 14.87 -4.21
CA ASP A 1 1.34 15.11 -3.05
C ASP A 1 1.78 13.76 -2.51
N SER A 2 3.09 13.50 -2.34
CA SER A 2 3.60 12.16 -1.98
C SER A 2 3.47 11.84 -0.48
N SER A 3 3.05 12.81 0.32
CA SER A 3 3.00 12.73 1.78
C SER A 3 2.06 11.63 2.29
N MET A 4 0.92 11.42 1.62
CA MET A 4 -0.05 10.38 2.02
C MET A 4 0.50 8.97 1.82
N TYR A 5 1.12 8.69 0.67
CA TYR A 5 1.70 7.36 0.41
C TYR A 5 2.88 7.08 1.35
N ALA A 6 3.70 8.09 1.64
CA ALA A 6 4.76 7.98 2.63
C ALA A 6 4.23 7.67 4.03
N HIS A 7 3.09 8.27 4.43
CA HIS A 7 2.44 7.99 5.70
C HIS A 7 1.93 6.53 5.79
N PHE A 8 1.31 6.02 4.73
CA PHE A 8 0.87 4.62 4.69
C PHE A 8 2.05 3.63 4.72
N LEU A 9 3.11 3.92 3.97
CA LEU A 9 4.35 3.15 4.03
C LEU A 9 4.95 3.17 5.44
N PHE A 10 5.02 4.34 6.08
CA PHE A 10 5.55 4.47 7.43
C PHE A 10 4.78 3.59 8.42
N ASN A 11 3.45 3.64 8.37
CA ASN A 11 2.59 2.81 9.21
C ASN A 11 2.73 1.31 8.91
N ALA A 12 3.08 0.93 7.69
CA ALA A 12 3.34 -0.48 7.34
C ALA A 12 4.72 -0.97 7.82
N PHE A 13 5.68 -0.07 8.05
CA PHE A 13 6.96 -0.39 8.69
C PHE A 13 6.87 -0.38 10.22
N ASP A 14 6.05 0.50 10.80
CA ASP A 14 5.81 0.60 12.25
C ASP A 14 5.03 -0.62 12.77
N ALA A 15 5.76 -1.69 13.08
CA ALA A 15 5.18 -2.98 13.49
C ALA A 15 4.55 -2.92 14.89
N ASP A 16 5.09 -2.09 15.79
CA ASP A 16 4.60 -1.95 17.16
C ASP A 16 3.61 -0.80 17.34
N ASN A 17 3.29 -0.06 16.25
CA ASN A 17 2.33 1.04 16.19
C ASN A 17 2.62 2.13 17.24
N ASN A 18 3.90 2.36 17.51
CA ASN A 18 4.32 3.34 18.52
C ASN A 18 4.44 4.76 17.91
N GLY A 19 4.20 4.91 16.61
CA GLY A 19 4.32 6.16 15.86
C GLY A 19 5.74 6.46 15.39
N THR A 20 6.68 5.53 15.55
CA THR A 20 8.10 5.65 15.21
C THR A 20 8.61 4.36 14.59
N VAL A 21 9.30 4.45 13.46
CA VAL A 21 9.96 3.29 12.85
C VAL A 21 11.36 3.15 13.44
N SER A 22 11.59 2.11 14.24
CA SER A 22 12.93 1.80 14.75
C SER A 22 13.80 1.17 13.66
N PHE A 23 15.12 1.10 13.90
CA PHE A 23 16.02 0.40 12.99
C PHE A 23 15.65 -1.09 12.85
N GLU A 24 15.16 -1.71 13.92
CA GLU A 24 14.74 -3.11 13.92
C GLU A 24 13.51 -3.31 13.02
N ASP A 25 12.52 -2.42 13.12
CA ASP A 25 11.32 -2.43 12.28
C ASP A 25 11.66 -2.27 10.80
N PHE A 26 12.56 -1.33 10.49
CA PHE A 26 13.01 -1.09 9.13
C PHE A 26 13.76 -2.30 8.54
N VAL A 27 14.68 -2.90 9.30
CA VAL A 27 15.43 -4.08 8.86
C VAL A 27 14.51 -5.31 8.74
N ALA A 28 13.56 -5.49 9.65
CA ALA A 28 12.58 -6.57 9.60
C ALA A 28 11.70 -6.46 8.34
N GLY A 29 11.14 -5.28 8.07
CA GLY A 29 10.35 -5.02 6.86
C GLY A 29 11.16 -5.28 5.58
N LEU A 30 12.40 -4.77 5.50
CA LEU A 30 13.27 -5.03 4.35
C LEU A 30 13.65 -6.50 4.19
N SER A 31 13.88 -7.22 5.29
CA SER A 31 14.18 -8.66 5.27
C SER A 31 13.02 -9.43 4.62
N ILE A 32 11.78 -9.10 4.97
CA ILE A 32 10.57 -9.71 4.39
C ILE A 32 10.44 -9.35 2.91
N ILE A 33 10.57 -8.08 2.55
CA ILE A 33 10.39 -7.62 1.16
C ILE A 33 11.47 -8.22 0.23
N LEU A 34 12.72 -8.26 0.68
CA LEU A 34 13.87 -8.65 -0.14
C LEU A 34 14.13 -10.16 -0.13
N ARG A 35 13.99 -10.80 1.04
CA ARG A 35 14.39 -12.21 1.27
C ARG A 35 13.25 -13.12 1.72
N GLY A 36 12.09 -12.56 2.09
CA GLY A 36 10.91 -13.33 2.45
C GLY A 36 10.34 -14.12 1.28
N THR A 37 9.52 -15.12 1.61
CA THR A 37 8.80 -15.93 0.63
C THR A 37 7.74 -15.09 -0.08
N ILE A 38 7.16 -15.64 -1.17
CA ILE A 38 6.05 -14.97 -1.86
C ILE A 38 4.89 -14.70 -0.90
N THR A 39 4.58 -15.65 -0.01
CA THR A 39 3.55 -15.50 1.02
C THR A 39 3.86 -14.39 2.00
N ASP A 40 5.11 -14.27 2.47
CA ASP A 40 5.50 -13.20 3.40
C ASP A 40 5.39 -11.82 2.75
N ARG A 41 5.81 -11.71 1.48
CA ARG A 41 5.69 -10.46 0.70
C ARG A 41 4.24 -10.10 0.44
N LEU A 42 3.38 -11.09 0.18
CA LEU A 42 1.93 -10.90 0.03
C LEU A 42 1.29 -10.44 1.33
N ASN A 43 1.64 -11.06 2.46
CA ASN A 43 1.15 -10.63 3.77
C ASN A 43 1.60 -9.21 4.11
N TRP A 44 2.85 -8.87 3.80
CA TRP A 44 3.36 -7.52 4.01
C TRP A 44 2.65 -6.50 3.11
N ALA A 45 2.45 -6.84 1.83
CA ALA A 45 1.68 -6.00 0.91
C ALA A 45 0.23 -5.86 1.38
N PHE A 46 -0.42 -6.94 1.83
CA PHE A 46 -1.77 -6.90 2.37
C PHE A 46 -1.85 -5.95 3.57
N ASN A 47 -0.87 -6.02 4.48
CA ASN A 47 -0.77 -5.12 5.61
C ASN A 47 -0.55 -3.65 5.20
N LEU A 48 0.06 -3.39 4.04
CA LEU A 48 0.17 -2.03 3.49
C LEU A 48 -1.17 -1.51 2.95
N TYR A 49 -2.00 -2.38 2.35
CA TYR A 49 -3.30 -2.01 1.81
C TYR A 49 -4.42 -1.93 2.86
N ASP A 50 -4.34 -2.75 3.90
CA ASP A 50 -5.23 -2.72 5.07
C ASP A 50 -4.83 -1.57 6.00
N LEU A 51 -5.55 -0.45 5.88
CA LEU A 51 -5.25 0.79 6.57
C LEU A 51 -5.75 0.77 8.01
N ASN A 52 -6.90 0.15 8.25
CA ASN A 52 -7.55 0.10 9.55
C ASN A 52 -7.13 -1.14 10.39
N LYS A 53 -6.38 -2.07 9.81
CA LYS A 53 -5.89 -3.31 10.42
C LYS A 53 -7.03 -4.26 10.84
N ASP A 54 -8.15 -4.23 10.13
CA ASP A 54 -9.29 -5.12 10.40
C ASP A 54 -9.13 -6.51 9.75
N GLY A 55 -8.05 -6.73 9.00
CA GLY A 55 -7.75 -7.98 8.30
C GLY A 55 -8.48 -8.13 6.97
N CYS A 56 -9.24 -7.12 6.56
CA CYS A 56 -9.91 -7.02 5.27
C CYS A 56 -9.36 -5.80 4.51
N ILE A 57 -9.48 -5.83 3.18
CA ILE A 57 -9.19 -4.65 2.35
C ILE A 57 -10.52 -4.25 1.75
N THR A 58 -10.99 -3.06 2.12
CA THR A 58 -12.21 -2.48 1.57
C THR A 58 -11.92 -1.73 0.27
N LYS A 59 -12.96 -1.49 -0.54
CA LYS A 59 -12.84 -0.66 -1.75
C LYS A 59 -12.37 0.76 -1.43
N GLU A 60 -12.77 1.29 -0.27
CA GLU A 60 -12.41 2.63 0.19
C GLU A 60 -10.91 2.72 0.50
N GLU A 61 -10.38 1.77 1.28
CA GLU A 61 -8.94 1.72 1.59
C GLU A 61 -8.09 1.53 0.34
N MET A 62 -8.54 0.66 -0.57
CA MET A 62 -7.83 0.47 -1.82
C MET A 62 -7.85 1.73 -2.68
N MET A 63 -8.96 2.47 -2.70
CA MET A 63 -9.05 3.75 -3.39
C MET A 63 -8.11 4.79 -2.80
N ASP A 64 -7.98 4.86 -1.47
CA ASP A 64 -7.11 5.81 -0.78
C ASP A 64 -5.62 5.54 -1.04
N ILE A 65 -5.21 4.27 -0.98
CA ILE A 65 -3.86 3.85 -1.37
C ILE A 65 -3.61 4.21 -2.83
N MET A 66 -4.53 3.83 -3.72
CA MET A 66 -4.37 4.02 -5.14
C MET A 66 -4.25 5.52 -5.46
N LYS A 67 -5.18 6.36 -4.99
CA LYS A 67 -5.10 7.82 -5.12
C LYS A 67 -3.78 8.38 -4.61
N SER A 68 -3.29 7.90 -3.47
CA SER A 68 -2.00 8.35 -2.91
C SER A 68 -0.80 7.99 -3.82
N ILE A 69 -0.84 6.84 -4.48
CA ILE A 69 0.15 6.44 -5.48
C ILE A 69 0.04 7.34 -6.74
N TYR A 70 -1.17 7.61 -7.21
CA TYR A 70 -1.43 8.54 -8.33
C TYR A 70 -0.90 9.94 -8.03
N ASP A 71 -1.15 10.43 -6.82
CA ASP A 71 -0.69 11.72 -6.33
C ASP A 71 0.82 11.82 -6.16
N MET A 72 1.49 10.69 -5.90
CA MET A 72 2.94 10.56 -5.82
C MET A 72 3.58 10.50 -7.21
N MET A 73 3.07 9.62 -8.08
CA MET A 73 3.66 9.41 -9.41
C MET A 73 3.26 10.50 -10.42
N GLY A 74 2.16 11.21 -10.16
CA GLY A 74 1.69 12.36 -10.92
C GLY A 74 1.73 12.13 -12.44
N LYS A 75 2.32 13.10 -13.15
CA LYS A 75 2.43 13.16 -14.62
C LYS A 75 3.48 12.21 -15.22
N TYR A 76 4.17 11.44 -14.39
CA TYR A 76 5.32 10.61 -14.80
C TYR A 76 4.97 9.13 -14.97
N THR A 77 3.70 8.75 -14.74
CA THR A 77 3.19 7.45 -15.19
C THR A 77 3.08 7.46 -16.72
N TYR A 78 3.53 6.38 -17.37
CA TYR A 78 3.38 6.24 -18.83
C TYR A 78 2.56 4.98 -19.14
N PRO A 79 1.39 5.11 -19.81
CA PRO A 79 0.73 6.36 -20.19
C PRO A 79 0.25 7.16 -18.97
N ALA A 80 0.04 8.48 -19.15
CA ALA A 80 -0.48 9.35 -18.10
C ALA A 80 -1.83 8.80 -17.61
N MET A 81 -1.84 8.21 -16.42
CA MET A 81 -3.00 7.49 -15.92
C MET A 81 -4.05 8.52 -15.42
N LYS A 82 -5.26 8.49 -15.99
CA LYS A 82 -6.37 9.41 -15.66
C LYS A 82 -6.95 9.11 -14.29
N GLU A 83 -7.58 10.09 -13.63
CA GLU A 83 -8.24 9.88 -12.33
C GLU A 83 -9.32 8.77 -12.36
N GLU A 84 -10.06 8.65 -13.47
CA GLU A 84 -11.00 7.53 -13.74
C GLU A 84 -10.32 6.16 -13.70
N SER A 85 -9.03 6.09 -14.04
CA SER A 85 -8.29 4.82 -14.03
C SER A 85 -8.06 4.29 -12.61
N ALA A 86 -8.03 5.14 -11.58
CA ALA A 86 -7.91 4.65 -10.21
C ALA A 86 -9.17 3.88 -9.81
N GLN A 87 -10.34 4.41 -10.13
CA GLN A 87 -11.61 3.75 -9.85
C GLN A 87 -11.77 2.47 -10.66
N GLU A 88 -11.45 2.50 -11.96
CA GLU A 88 -11.49 1.33 -12.83
C GLU A 88 -10.53 0.22 -12.37
N HIS A 89 -9.33 0.56 -11.90
CA HIS A 89 -8.39 -0.41 -11.32
C HIS A 89 -8.93 -1.03 -10.04
N VAL A 90 -9.52 -0.24 -9.14
CA VAL A 90 -10.14 -0.76 -7.91
C VAL A 90 -11.32 -1.66 -8.26
N GLU A 91 -12.19 -1.25 -9.18
CA GLU A 91 -13.30 -2.09 -9.63
C GLU A 91 -12.83 -3.39 -10.27
N THR A 92 -11.82 -3.34 -11.14
CA THR A 92 -11.24 -4.55 -11.75
C THR A 92 -10.64 -5.47 -10.69
N PHE A 93 -9.89 -4.94 -9.73
CA PHE A 93 -9.29 -5.74 -8.66
C PHE A 93 -10.33 -6.48 -7.82
N PHE A 94 -11.45 -5.83 -7.50
CA PHE A 94 -12.52 -6.45 -6.75
C PHE A 94 -13.41 -7.37 -7.61
N GLN A 95 -13.59 -7.09 -8.91
CA GLN A 95 -14.31 -7.99 -9.83
C GLN A 95 -13.58 -9.32 -10.08
N VAL A 96 -12.25 -9.33 -10.07
CA VAL A 96 -11.44 -10.55 -10.22
C VAL A 96 -11.46 -11.41 -8.95
N ARG A 97 -11.97 -10.87 -7.83
CA ARG A 97 -12.02 -11.53 -6.52
C ARG A 97 -13.36 -12.23 -6.24
N ASP A 98 -14.36 -12.11 -7.12
CA ASP A 98 -15.57 -12.94 -7.21
C ASP A 98 -15.34 -14.14 -8.16
#